data_AF-A0A1V4TEL4-F1
#
_entry.id   AF-A0A1V4TEL4-F1
#
_cell.length_a   1.000
_cell.length_b   1.000
_cell.length_c   1.000
_cell.angle_alpha   90.00
_cell.angle_beta   90.00
_cell.angle_gamma   90.00
#
_symmetry.space_group_name_H-M   'P 1'
#
loop_
_entity.id
_entity.type
_entity.pdbx_description
1 polymer ?
#
loop_
_entity_poly.entity_id
_entity_poly.type
_entity_poly.pdbx_seq_one_letter_code
_entity_poly.pdbx_strand_id
1 'polypeptide(L)' 'MNRKISSEDNPDQNHASSAPTTESQFLVAGPGSGKTTVMVLKILKFIYVDDVHPSSILATTFTRKAASDIKWDLSGTVP' A
#
# COMPACT_ATOMS: atom_id res chain seq x y z
N MET A 1 -3.03 11.02 -12.67
CA MET A 1 -1.60 11.30 -12.95
C MET A 1 -0.93 9.94 -12.98
N ASN A 2 -0.43 9.49 -14.14
CA ASN A 2 -0.09 8.08 -14.40
C ASN A 2 1.20 7.67 -13.65
N ARG A 3 1.11 7.38 -12.35
CA ARG A 3 2.25 6.92 -11.54
C ARG A 3 2.50 5.44 -11.83
N LYS A 4 3.47 5.16 -12.70
CA LYS A 4 3.97 3.80 -12.91
C LYS A 4 4.82 3.39 -11.70
N ILE A 5 4.40 2.33 -11.01
CA ILE A 5 5.16 1.67 -9.95
C ILE A 5 5.69 0.35 -10.53
N SER A 6 6.69 0.47 -11.40
CA SER A 6 7.39 -0.67 -12.02
C SER A 6 8.77 -0.85 -11.40
N SER A 7 9.38 -2.02 -11.64
CA SER A 7 10.77 -2.30 -11.25
C SER A 7 11.78 -1.38 -11.94
N GLU A 8 11.44 -0.80 -13.10
CA GLU A 8 12.32 0.08 -13.88
C GLU A 8 12.22 1.54 -13.44
N ASP A 9 11.00 2.03 -13.19
CA ASP A 9 10.75 3.45 -12.91
C ASP A 9 10.80 3.77 -11.41
N ASN A 10 10.40 2.82 -10.57
CA ASN A 10 10.23 3.06 -9.13
C ASN A 10 10.49 1.78 -8.30
N PRO A 11 11.74 1.30 -8.32
CA PRO A 11 12.09 -0.02 -7.79
C PRO A 11 11.77 -0.18 -6.30
N ASP A 12 12.00 0.85 -5.49
CA ASP A 12 11.75 0.78 -4.03
C ASP A 12 10.26 0.62 -3.71
N GLN A 13 9.39 1.35 -4.40
CA GLN A 13 7.93 1.25 -4.20
C GLN A 13 7.37 -0.03 -4.79
N ASN A 14 7.93 -0.48 -5.92
CA ASN A 14 7.58 -1.75 -6.52
C ASN A 14 7.94 -2.90 -5.56
N HIS A 15 9.15 -2.90 -5.01
CA HIS A 15 9.58 -3.89 -4.03
C HIS A 15 8.71 -3.86 -2.75
N ALA A 16 8.44 -2.69 -2.20
CA ALA A 16 7.60 -2.54 -1.01
C ALA A 16 6.16 -3.06 -1.20
N SER A 17 5.55 -2.78 -2.36
CA SER A 17 4.17 -3.21 -2.65
C SER A 17 4.05 -4.68 -3.08
N SER A 18 5.08 -5.24 -3.73
CA SER A 18 5.08 -6.61 -4.25
C SER A 18 5.61 -7.67 -3.28
N ALA A 19 6.31 -7.27 -2.22
CA ALA A 19 6.91 -8.20 -1.27
C ALA A 19 5.91 -9.22 -0.68
N PRO A 20 6.37 -10.45 -0.37
CA PRO A 20 5.53 -11.51 0.14
C PRO A 20 5.02 -11.21 1.56
N THR A 21 3.93 -11.88 1.96
CA THR A 21 3.32 -11.76 3.30
C THR A 21 4.23 -12.26 4.43
N THR A 22 5.22 -13.09 4.10
CA THR A 22 6.21 -13.64 5.04
C THR A 22 7.35 -12.68 5.37
N GLU A 23 7.47 -11.57 4.65
CA GLU A 23 8.54 -10.60 4.82
C GLU A 23 8.07 -9.40 5.66
N SER A 24 8.75 -9.14 6.78
CA SER A 24 8.56 -7.92 7.54
C SER A 24 9.37 -6.79 6.92
N GLN A 25 8.71 -5.67 6.61
CA GLN A 25 9.34 -4.54 5.93
C GLN A 25 9.33 -3.28 6.80
N PHE A 26 10.45 -2.57 6.79
CA PHE A 26 10.59 -1.24 7.37
C PHE A 26 10.86 -0.22 6.25
N LEU A 27 9.87 0.62 5.94
CA LEU A 27 9.93 1.56 4.82
C LEU A 27 10.23 2.97 5.32
N VAL A 28 11.39 3.51 4.93
CA VAL A 28 11.74 4.90 5.18
C VAL A 28 11.25 5.75 4.01
N ALA A 29 10.42 6.76 4.30
CA ALA A 29 9.77 7.55 3.26
C ALA A 29 9.71 9.04 3.62
N GLY A 30 10.11 9.90 2.68
CA GLY A 30 10.00 11.35 2.81
C GLY A 30 8.57 11.88 2.57
N PRO A 31 8.30 13.17 2.87
CA PRO A 31 7.07 13.84 2.47
C PRO A 31 6.83 13.74 0.95
N GLY A 32 5.58 13.58 0.51
CA GLY A 32 5.22 13.54 -0.92
C GLY A 32 5.64 12.27 -1.70
N SER A 33 6.40 11.36 -1.08
CA SER A 33 6.91 10.14 -1.71
C SER A 33 5.83 9.17 -2.21
N GLY A 34 4.61 9.20 -1.65
CA GLY A 34 3.55 8.26 -2.03
C GLY A 34 3.40 7.06 -1.10
N LYS A 35 3.94 7.13 0.13
CA LYS A 35 3.81 6.10 1.19
C LYS A 35 2.39 5.52 1.36
N THR A 36 1.35 6.37 1.30
CA THR A 36 -0.04 5.91 1.44
C THR A 36 -0.45 5.04 0.25
N THR A 37 -0.11 5.44 -0.98
CA THR A 37 -0.37 4.67 -2.20
C THR A 37 0.30 3.30 -2.14
N VAL A 38 1.58 3.24 -1.72
CA VAL A 38 2.30 1.97 -1.57
C VAL A 38 1.63 1.07 -0.52
N MET A 39 1.21 1.62 0.61
CA MET A 39 0.52 0.87 1.66
C MET A 39 -0.83 0.31 1.18
N VAL A 40 -1.62 1.12 0.46
CA VAL A 40 -2.89 0.69 -0.14
C VAL A 40 -2.67 -0.43 -1.16
N LEU A 41 -1.72 -0.25 -2.08
CA LEU A 41 -1.39 -1.27 -3.08
C LEU A 41 -0.92 -2.59 -2.44
N LYS A 42 -0.13 -2.50 -1.36
CA LYS A 42 0.31 -3.69 -0.62
C LYS A 42 -0.87 -4.44 0.01
N ILE A 43 -1.82 -3.73 0.63
CA ILE A 43 -3.05 -4.33 1.19
C ILE A 43 -3.90 -4.97 0.08
N LEU A 44 -4.08 -4.28 -1.05
CA LEU A 44 -4.81 -4.82 -2.21
C LEU A 44 -4.13 -6.08 -2.76
N LYS A 45 -2.80 -6.08 -2.87
CA LYS A 45 -2.01 -7.25 -3.28
C LYS A 45 -2.22 -8.41 -2.31
N PHE A 46 -2.19 -8.16 -1.00
CA PHE A 46 -2.47 -9.20 0.00
C PHE A 46 -3.86 -9.82 -0.18
N ILE A 47 -4.89 -9.01 -0.42
CA ILE A 47 -6.27 -9.49 -0.58
C ILE A 47 -6.47 -10.22 -1.91
N TYR A 48 -6.05 -9.61 -3.02
CA TYR A 48 -6.43 -10.06 -4.37
C TYR A 48 -5.40 -10.97 -5.03
N VAL A 49 -4.15 -10.95 -4.60
CA VAL A 49 -3.06 -11.76 -5.18
C VAL A 49 -2.62 -12.86 -4.22
N ASP A 50 -2.49 -12.55 -2.92
CA ASP A 50 -2.02 -13.52 -1.92
C ASP A 50 -3.16 -14.22 -1.15
N ASP A 51 -4.43 -13.94 -1.49
CA ASP A 51 -5.63 -14.55 -0.89
C ASP A 51 -5.73 -14.37 0.65
N VAL A 52 -5.21 -13.25 1.17
CA VAL A 52 -5.34 -12.90 2.59
C VAL A 52 -6.73 -12.36 2.86
N HIS A 53 -7.46 -13.01 3.76
CA HIS A 53 -8.78 -12.55 4.16
C HIS A 53 -8.72 -11.12 4.76
N PRO A 54 -9.54 -10.15 4.30
CA PRO A 54 -9.45 -8.75 4.73
C PRO A 54 -9.55 -8.55 6.25
N SER A 55 -10.32 -9.40 6.95
CA SER A 55 -10.45 -9.31 8.42
C SER A 55 -9.16 -9.66 9.17
N SER A 56 -8.16 -10.26 8.52
CA SER A 56 -6.87 -10.60 9.10
C SER A 56 -5.84 -9.47 8.95
N ILE A 57 -6.21 -8.34 8.33
CA ILE A 57 -5.32 -7.19 8.09
C ILE A 57 -5.69 -6.05 9.04
N LEU A 58 -4.70 -5.59 9.82
CA LEU A 58 -4.82 -4.39 10.65
C LEU A 58 -3.93 -3.28 10.08
N ALA A 59 -4.54 -2.19 9.62
CA ALA A 59 -3.85 -0.97 9.22
C ALA A 59 -4.08 0.14 10.27
N THR A 60 -3.01 0.77 10.73
CA THR A 60 -3.07 1.85 11.73
C THR A 60 -2.44 3.12 11.20
N THR A 61 -2.94 4.26 11.66
CA THR A 61 -2.44 5.60 11.30
C THR A 61 -2.78 6.59 12.40
N PHE A 62 -2.09 7.72 12.42
CA PHE A 62 -2.19 8.71 13.51
C PHE A 62 -3.52 9.47 13.56
N THR A 63 -4.22 9.60 12.42
CA THR A 63 -5.42 10.45 12.36
C THR A 63 -6.62 9.70 11.78
N ARG A 64 -7.82 10.04 12.27
CA ARG A 64 -9.08 9.52 11.73
C ARG A 64 -9.28 9.89 10.26
N LYS A 65 -8.79 11.06 9.84
CA LYS A 65 -8.86 11.50 8.44
C LYS A 65 -8.05 10.56 7.54
N ALA A 66 -6.80 10.28 7.90
CA ALA A 66 -5.97 9.35 7.14
C ALA A 66 -6.57 7.93 7.10
N ALA A 67 -7.17 7.47 8.20
CA ALA A 67 -7.84 6.17 8.23
C ALA A 67 -9.05 6.13 7.27
N SER A 68 -9.82 7.22 7.22
CA SER A 68 -10.96 7.35 6.30
C SER A 68 -10.51 7.38 4.83
N ASP A 69 -9.39 8.06 4.55
CA ASP A 69 -8.81 8.13 3.20
C ASP A 69 -8.31 6.76 2.74
N ILE A 70 -7.58 6.02 3.58
CA ILE A 70 -7.14 4.65 3.27
C ILE A 70 -8.35 3.74 3.01
N LYS A 71 -9.40 3.84 3.84
CA LYS A 71 -10.63 3.05 3.64
C LYS A 71 -11.30 3.38 2.29
N TRP A 72 -11.33 4.65 1.92
CA TRP A 72 -11.86 5.12 0.64
C TRP A 72 -11.04 4.58 -0.54
N ASP A 73 -9.71 4.68 -0.46
CA ASP A 73 -8.80 4.19 -1.51
C ASP A 73 -8.96 2.67 -1.70
N LEU A 74 -9.07 1.90 -0.61
CA LEU A 74 -9.29 0.45 -0.65
C LEU A 74 -10.66 0.04 -1.23
N SER A 75 -11.65 0.93 -1.21
CA SER A 75 -12.97 0.67 -1.80
C SER A 75 -13.00 0.78 -3.34
N GLY A 76 -11.84 1.00 -3.97
CA GLY A 76 -11.69 1.06 -5.42
C GLY A 76 -11.49 2.48 -5.97
N THR A 77 -11.30 3.47 -5.10
CA THR A 77 -10.96 4.84 -5.53
C THR A 77 -9.48 5.11 -5.29
N VAL A 78 -8.62 4.34 -5.96
CA VAL A 78 -7.21 4.71 -6.08
C VAL A 78 -7.10 5.67 -7.28
N PRO A 79 -6.70 6.94 -7.11
CA PRO A 79 -6.55 7.88 -8.22
C PRO A 79 -5.38 7.55 -9.17
#